data_AF-C0HK18-F1
#
_entry.id   AF-C0HK18-F1
#
_cell.length_a   1.000
_cell.length_b   1.000
_cell.length_c   1.000
_cell.angle_alpha   90.00
_cell.angle_beta   90.00
_cell.angle_gamma   90.00
#
_symmetry.space_group_name_H-M   'P 1'
#
loop_
_entity.id
_entity.type
_entity.pdbx_description
1 polymer ?
#
loop_
_entity_poly.entity_id
_entity_poly.type
_entity_poly.pdbx_seq_one_letter_code
_entity_poly.pdbx_strand_id
1 'polypeptide(L)' 'GGDECNINEHRSPQETLPDVPHCANINLLDYEVCRTAHPQFRLPATSRTLCAGILEGGKDTCHR' A
#
# COMPACT_ATOMS: atom_id res chain seq x y z
N GLY A 1 -19.69 -4.69 -11.54
CA GLY A 1 -19.72 -3.47 -10.73
C GLY A 1 -18.59 -3.58 -9.75
N GLY A 2 -17.60 -2.70 -9.86
CA GLY A 2 -16.68 -2.46 -8.76
C GLY A 2 -17.22 -1.24 -8.03
N ASP A 3 -17.40 -1.35 -6.72
CA ASP A 3 -17.99 -0.29 -5.91
C ASP A 3 -17.17 0.99 -6.04
N GLU A 4 -17.86 2.10 -6.30
CA GLU A 4 -17.29 3.43 -6.30
C GLU A 4 -16.78 3.71 -4.88
N CYS A 5 -15.47 3.95 -4.71
CA CYS A 5 -14.91 4.26 -3.39
C CYS A 5 -15.54 5.55 -2.85
N ASN A 6 -16.54 5.42 -1.97
CA ASN A 6 -17.12 6.56 -1.29
C ASN A 6 -16.20 6.95 -0.13
N ILE A 7 -15.46 8.05 -0.28
CA ILE A 7 -14.51 8.55 0.73
C ILE A 7 -15.17 8.87 2.09
N ASN A 8 -16.50 8.88 2.15
CA ASN A 8 -17.26 9.25 3.35
C ASN A 8 -17.70 8.04 4.20
N GLU A 9 -17.55 6.79 3.73
CA GLU A 9 -18.05 5.58 4.42
C GLU A 9 -16.94 4.80 5.15
N HIS A 10 -15.83 5.46 5.54
CA HIS A 10 -14.81 4.82 6.36
C HIS A 10 -15.02 5.16 7.84
N ARG A 11 -15.64 4.24 8.60
CA ARG A 11 -15.59 4.26 10.06
C ARG A 11 -14.19 3.81 10.51
N SER A 12 -13.22 4.71 10.44
CA SER A 12 -12.00 4.58 11.23
C SER A 12 -12.41 4.62 12.72
N PRO A 13 -11.69 3.94 13.63
CA PRO A 13 -11.72 4.33 15.05
C PRO A 13 -11.48 5.84 15.15
N GLN A 14 -11.88 6.48 16.26
CA GLN A 14 -11.55 7.88 16.52
C GLN A 14 -10.03 8.03 16.74
N GLU A 15 -9.25 7.86 15.67
CA GLU A 15 -7.83 8.22 15.59
C GLU A 15 -7.75 9.62 15.01
N THR A 16 -7.08 10.51 15.72
CA THR A 16 -6.72 11.81 15.16
C THR A 16 -5.56 11.60 14.19
N LEU A 17 -5.87 11.46 12.90
CA LEU A 17 -4.87 11.44 11.83
C LEU A 17 -4.47 12.88 11.47
N PRO A 18 -3.21 13.13 11.05
CA PRO A 18 -2.79 14.46 10.63
C PRO A 18 -3.47 14.83 9.30
N ASP A 19 -3.98 16.06 9.20
CA ASP A 19 -4.52 16.61 7.95
C ASP A 19 -3.44 16.75 6.86
N VAL A 20 -2.17 16.89 7.27
CA VAL A 20 -1.01 17.03 6.37
C VAL A 20 -0.35 15.66 6.17
N PRO A 21 -0.29 15.13 4.93
CA PRO A 21 0.45 13.92 4.63
C PRO A 21 1.92 14.02 5.03
N HIS A 22 2.43 13.00 5.70
CA HIS A 22 3.84 12.93 6.08
C HIS A 22 4.63 12.17 5.03
N CYS A 23 5.83 12.65 4.71
CA CYS A 23 6.71 11.97 3.78
C CYS A 23 7.32 10.72 4.42
N ALA A 24 7.28 9.61 3.69
CA ALA A 24 8.01 8.39 4.03
C ALA A 24 9.08 8.13 2.96
N ASN A 25 10.31 7.86 3.41
CA ASN A 25 11.36 7.38 2.52
C ASN A 25 11.17 5.88 2.32
N ILE A 26 10.80 5.48 1.11
CA ILE A 26 10.61 4.09 0.73
C ILE A 26 11.48 3.75 -0.48
N ASN A 27 11.95 2.52 -0.53
CA ASN A 27 12.75 2.06 -1.67
C ASN A 27 11.83 1.57 -2.77
N LEU A 28 12.18 1.84 -4.03
CA LEU A 28 11.64 1.06 -5.13
C LEU A 28 12.19 -0.36 -5.02
N LEU A 29 11.29 -1.32 -5.16
CA LEU A 29 11.61 -2.74 -5.18
C LEU A 29 11.52 -3.25 -6.62
N ASP A 30 12.32 -4.27 -6.93
CA ASP A 30 12.19 -4.96 -8.20
C ASP A 30 10.78 -5.55 -8.33
N TYR A 31 10.19 -5.40 -9.51
CA TYR A 31 8.85 -5.90 -9.79
C TYR A 31 8.74 -7.43 -9.60
N GLU A 32 9.81 -8.19 -9.88
CA GLU A 32 9.86 -9.62 -9.65
C GLU A 32 9.78 -9.99 -8.16
N VAL A 33 10.40 -9.18 -7.28
CA VAL A 33 10.31 -9.38 -5.83
C VAL A 33 8.85 -9.29 -5.38
N CYS A 34 8.12 -8.28 -5.86
CA CYS A 34 6.69 -8.14 -5.60
C CYS A 34 5.85 -9.28 -6.19
N ARG A 35 6.12 -9.67 -7.43
CA ARG A 35 5.40 -10.77 -8.11
C ARG A 35 5.55 -12.07 -7.34
N THR A 36 6.73 -12.31 -6.78
CA THR A 36 7.03 -13.49 -5.96
C THR A 36 6.40 -13.40 -4.56
N ALA A 37 6.45 -12.22 -3.93
CA ALA A 37 5.90 -12.00 -2.59
C ALA A 37 4.37 -11.97 -2.54
N HIS A 38 3.71 -11.60 -3.64
CA HIS A 38 2.25 -11.46 -3.71
C HIS A 38 1.61 -12.26 -4.86
N PRO A 39 1.71 -13.61 -4.83
CA PRO A 39 1.16 -14.47 -5.89
C PRO A 39 -0.36 -14.33 -6.04
N GLN A 40 -1.06 -13.96 -4.97
CA GLN A 40 -2.51 -13.75 -4.96
C GLN A 40 -2.96 -12.63 -5.90
N PHE A 41 -2.10 -11.65 -6.18
CA PHE A 41 -2.43 -10.54 -7.08
C PHE A 41 -2.25 -10.89 -8.56
N ARG A 42 -1.68 -12.07 -8.87
CA ARG A 42 -1.46 -12.54 -10.26
C ARG A 42 -0.85 -11.46 -11.16
N LEU A 43 0.18 -10.80 -10.64
CA LEU A 43 0.88 -9.74 -11.36
C LEU A 43 1.45 -10.31 -12.67
N PRO A 44 1.20 -9.65 -13.83
CA PRO A 44 1.63 -10.16 -15.13
C PRO A 44 3.15 -10.23 -15.23
N ALA A 45 3.67 -11.02 -16.17
CA ALA A 45 5.12 -11.21 -16.37
C ALA A 45 5.85 -9.88 -16.62
N THR A 46 5.20 -8.95 -17.33
CA THR A 46 5.67 -7.59 -17.58
C THR A 46 4.61 -6.58 -17.13
N SER A 47 5.04 -5.49 -16.49
CA SER A 47 4.16 -4.38 -16.12
C SER A 47 4.97 -3.08 -16.07
N ARG A 48 4.28 -1.95 -16.20
CA ARG A 48 4.82 -0.62 -15.86
C ARG A 48 4.53 -0.23 -14.40
N THR A 49 3.92 -1.13 -13.63
CA THR A 49 3.68 -0.94 -12.20
C THR A 49 5.01 -0.96 -11.44
N LEU A 50 5.23 0.07 -10.62
CA LEU A 50 6.37 0.12 -9.71
C LEU A 50 5.94 -0.43 -8.35
N CYS A 51 6.85 -1.17 -7.73
CA CYS A 51 6.73 -1.58 -6.35
C CYS A 51 7.61 -0.73 -5.47
N ALA A 52 7.13 -0.41 -4.26
CA ALA A 52 7.92 0.29 -3.27
C ALA A 52 7.57 -0.18 -1.86
N GLY A 53 8.56 -0.21 -0.98
CA GLY A 53 8.36 -0.64 0.40
C GLY A 53 9.68 -0.92 1.13
N ILE A 54 9.55 -1.55 2.29
CA ILE A 54 10.65 -2.02 3.14
C ILE A 54 10.45 -3.54 3.31
N LEU A 55 11.46 -4.34 2.99
CA LEU A 55 11.35 -5.81 2.95
C LEU A 55 11.22 -6.46 4.34
N GLU A 56 11.81 -5.85 5.36
CA GLU A 56 11.79 -6.33 6.74
C GLU A 56 11.27 -5.20 7.63
N GLY A 57 10.18 -5.42 8.37
CA GLY A 57 9.72 -4.51 9.43
C GLY A 57 9.64 -3.04 9.05
N GLY A 58 8.44 -2.56 8.69
CA GLY A 58 8.17 -1.14 8.45
C GLY A 58 7.26 -0.54 9.52
N LYS A 59 7.33 0.78 9.71
CA LYS A 59 6.23 1.55 10.29
C LYS A 59 5.14 1.70 9.24
N ASP A 60 4.47 0.61 8.92
CA ASP A 60 3.19 0.67 8.20
C ASP A 60 2.10 0.21 9.17
N THR A 61 1.85 1.04 10.17
CA THR A 61 0.74 0.82 11.09
C THR A 61 -0.01 2.12 11.26
N CYS A 62 -1.16 2.23 10.60
CA CYS A 62 -2.31 2.80 11.29
C CYS A 62 -2.59 1.85 12.46
N HIS A 63 -2.21 2.25 13.67
CA HIS A 63 -2.66 1.56 14.87
C HIS A 63 -4.18 1.76 14.98
N ARG A 64 -4.96 0.68 14.89
CA ARG A 64 -5.50 0.00 16.07
C ARG A 64 -5.97 -1.41 15.74
#